data_AF-A0A3A5JV45-F1
#
_entry.id   AF-A0A3A5JV45-F1
#
_cell.length_a   1.000
_cell.length_b   1.000
_cell.length_c   1.000
_cell.angle_alpha   90.00
_cell.angle_beta   90.00
_cell.angle_gamma   90.00
#
_symmetry.space_group_name_H-M   'P 1'
#
loop_
_entity.id
_entity.type
_entity.pdbx_description
1 polymer ?
#
loop_
_entity_poly.entity_id
_entity_poly.type
_entity_poly.pdbx_seq_one_letter_code
_entity_poly.pdbx_strand_id
1 'polypeptide(L)'
;MATPFFHVDFQQPNEMRFNRARVRRAFIRIGQVHMRDARRLVMRRGRSEPGDNPGFQTGRLARSIGFMVPKASKRRPGFMTRIAPNQRNGQGNRMINGDFYPAFLFYGVRGGAKRKRGHHRGASGGSGWRLTPRNNFMVETLNKNSSWTRYFLARELRQSLKPEKRR
;
A
#
# COMPACT_ATOMS: atom_id res chain seq x y z
N MET A 1 17.40 -23.29 5.16
CA MET A 1 16.28 -22.39 4.78
C MET A 1 16.65 -20.98 5.24
N ALA A 2 16.94 -20.07 4.33
CA ALA A 2 17.42 -18.72 4.67
C ALA A 2 16.27 -17.83 5.15
N THR A 3 16.44 -17.18 6.30
CA THR A 3 15.47 -16.27 6.91
C THR A 3 15.40 -14.95 6.13
N PRO A 4 14.20 -14.49 5.72
CA PRO A 4 14.03 -13.32 4.84
C PRO A 4 14.02 -12.01 5.64
N PHE A 5 14.95 -11.83 6.57
CA PHE A 5 15.05 -10.62 7.38
C PHE A 5 16.42 -9.99 7.21
N PHE A 6 16.46 -8.80 6.60
CA PHE A 6 17.60 -7.90 6.72
C PHE A 6 17.51 -7.20 8.07
N HIS A 7 18.22 -7.74 9.06
CA HIS A 7 18.50 -7.06 10.32
C HIS A 7 19.75 -6.21 10.10
N VAL A 8 19.61 -4.88 10.14
CA VAL A 8 20.77 -3.98 10.13
C VAL A 8 20.94 -3.49 11.56
N ASP A 9 21.90 -4.10 12.25
CA ASP A 9 22.41 -3.57 13.51
C ASP A 9 23.16 -2.28 13.23
N PHE A 10 22.56 -1.16 13.61
CA PHE A 10 23.23 0.14 13.56
C PHE A 10 23.88 0.41 14.92
N GLN A 11 25.17 0.11 15.03
CA GLN A 11 25.98 0.58 16.14
C GLN A 11 26.25 2.07 15.94
N GLN A 12 25.56 2.91 16.70
CA GLN A 12 25.71 4.35 16.66
C GLN A 12 27.04 4.71 17.36
N PRO A 13 28.04 5.26 16.66
CA PRO A 13 29.24 5.77 17.31
C PRO A 13 28.83 6.87 18.30
N ASN A 14 29.49 6.93 19.47
CA ASN A 14 29.28 7.99 20.48
C ASN A 14 29.51 9.41 19.92
N GLU A 15 30.07 9.53 18.72
CA GLU A 15 30.35 10.79 18.04
C GLU A 15 29.25 11.21 17.06
N MET A 16 28.15 10.46 16.93
CA MET A 16 27.08 10.78 15.98
C MET A 16 25.71 10.77 16.66
N ARG A 17 24.93 11.84 16.45
CA ARG A 17 23.55 11.97 16.93
C ARG A 17 22.55 11.70 15.81
N PHE A 18 21.72 10.68 15.98
CA PHE A 18 20.67 10.32 15.01
C PHE A 18 19.33 11.05 15.26
N ASN A 19 18.89 11.85 14.28
CA ASN A 19 17.62 12.56 14.33
C ASN A 19 16.44 11.69 13.86
N ARG A 20 15.89 10.91 14.80
CA ARG A 20 14.70 10.07 14.56
C ARG A 20 13.48 10.84 14.06
N ALA A 21 13.31 12.09 14.52
CA ALA A 21 12.18 12.93 14.12
C ALA A 21 12.24 13.29 12.63
N ARG A 22 13.44 13.55 12.10
CA ARG A 22 13.65 13.78 10.66
C ARG A 22 13.25 12.55 9.84
N VAL A 23 13.76 11.40 10.22
CA VAL A 23 13.45 10.14 9.53
C VAL A 23 11.96 9.83 9.58
N ARG A 24 11.31 10.06 10.73
CA ARG A 24 9.84 9.91 10.85
C ARG A 24 9.09 10.83 9.87
N ARG A 25 9.49 12.09 9.72
CA ARG A 25 8.90 13.01 8.73
C ARG A 25 9.09 12.52 7.30
N ALA A 26 10.25 11.92 6.99
CA ALA A 26 10.50 11.32 5.69
C ALA A 26 9.50 10.18 5.39
N PHE A 27 9.28 9.26 6.34
CA PHE A 27 8.29 8.19 6.19
C PHE A 27 6.86 8.71 6.03
N ILE A 28 6.49 9.77 6.75
CA ILE A 28 5.19 10.45 6.58
C ILE A 28 5.06 10.99 5.16
N ARG A 29 6.10 11.65 4.64
CA ARG A 29 6.09 12.21 3.28
C ARG A 29 5.98 11.11 2.22
N ILE A 30 6.72 10.02 2.37
CA ILE A 30 6.59 8.83 1.50
C ILE A 30 5.15 8.33 1.52
N GLY A 31 4.55 8.18 2.70
CA GLY A 31 3.16 7.74 2.84
C GLY A 31 2.15 8.67 2.16
N GLN A 32 2.33 9.98 2.27
CA GLN A 32 1.48 10.96 1.59
C GLN A 32 1.54 10.83 0.06
N VAL A 33 2.75 10.71 -0.49
CA VAL A 33 2.97 10.62 -1.94
C VAL A 33 2.37 9.33 -2.49
N HIS A 34 2.71 8.19 -1.89
CA HIS A 34 2.15 6.90 -2.32
C HIS A 34 0.64 6.83 -2.13
N MET A 35 0.08 7.37 -1.03
CA MET A 35 -1.38 7.45 -0.86
C MET A 35 -2.03 8.25 -2.00
N ARG A 36 -1.46 9.41 -2.34
CA ARG A 36 -1.97 10.26 -3.42
C ARG A 36 -1.92 9.54 -4.77
N ASP A 37 -0.82 8.88 -5.07
CA ASP A 37 -0.62 8.23 -6.36
C ASP A 37 -1.50 6.97 -6.49
N ALA A 38 -1.64 6.18 -5.42
CA ALA A 38 -2.58 5.05 -5.36
C ALA A 38 -4.03 5.51 -5.53
N ARG A 39 -4.43 6.63 -4.92
CA ARG A 39 -5.76 7.23 -5.14
C ARG A 39 -5.97 7.61 -6.60
N ARG A 40 -4.95 8.12 -7.28
CA ARG A 40 -5.04 8.52 -8.70
C ARG A 40 -5.32 7.31 -9.60
N LEU A 41 -4.72 6.16 -9.32
CA LEU A 41 -4.94 4.93 -10.12
C LEU A 41 -6.39 4.44 -10.08
N VAL A 42 -7.12 4.66 -8.99
CA VAL A 42 -8.52 4.24 -8.82
C VAL A 42 -9.54 5.36 -9.09
N MET A 43 -9.09 6.50 -9.63
CA MET A 43 -9.94 7.64 -9.99
C MET A 43 -10.25 7.72 -11.49
N ARG A 44 -9.78 6.76 -12.30
CA ARG A 44 -10.12 6.68 -13.72
C ARG A 44 -11.62 6.41 -13.89
N ARG A 45 -12.35 7.31 -14.55
CA ARG A 45 -13.78 7.14 -14.86
C ARG A 45 -13.97 6.05 -15.92
N GLY A 46 -15.05 5.28 -15.80
CA GLY A 46 -15.41 4.23 -16.75
C GLY A 46 -15.34 2.83 -16.16
N ARG A 47 -15.74 1.83 -16.96
CA ARG A 47 -15.58 0.42 -16.61
C ARG A 47 -14.09 0.06 -16.68
N SER A 48 -13.64 -0.76 -15.74
CA SER A 48 -12.30 -1.34 -15.76
C SER A 48 -12.34 -2.68 -16.48
N GLU A 49 -11.33 -2.98 -17.29
CA GLU A 49 -11.14 -4.26 -17.98
C GLU A 49 -10.35 -5.26 -17.12
N PRO A 50 -10.43 -6.58 -17.39
CA PRO A 50 -9.65 -7.57 -16.66
C PRO A 50 -8.17 -7.17 -16.64
N GLY A 51 -7.53 -7.21 -15.46
CA GLY A 51 -6.14 -6.77 -15.33
C GLY A 51 -5.92 -5.25 -15.26
N ASP A 52 -6.95 -4.41 -15.45
CA ASP A 52 -6.85 -2.97 -15.17
C ASP A 52 -6.99 -2.67 -13.67
N ASN A 53 -6.56 -1.47 -13.26
CA ASN A 53 -6.95 -0.91 -11.98
C ASN A 53 -8.48 -0.74 -11.87
N PRO A 54 -9.05 -0.88 -10.66
CA PRO A 54 -10.47 -0.63 -10.43
C PRO A 54 -10.93 0.74 -10.93
N GLY A 55 -12.01 0.75 -11.70
CA GLY A 55 -12.64 1.98 -12.20
C GLY A 55 -13.33 2.79 -11.10
N PHE A 56 -13.44 4.10 -11.33
CA PHE A 56 -14.12 5.03 -10.43
C PHE A 56 -15.64 4.91 -10.56
N GLN A 57 -16.31 4.71 -9.42
CA GLN A 57 -17.77 4.79 -9.30
C GLN A 57 -18.21 5.93 -8.37
N THR A 58 -17.99 5.77 -7.05
CA THR A 58 -18.43 6.72 -6.01
C THR A 58 -17.26 7.43 -5.31
N GLY A 59 -16.02 7.05 -5.65
CA GLY A 59 -14.81 7.50 -4.95
C GLY A 59 -14.65 6.96 -3.53
N ARG A 60 -15.52 6.05 -3.05
CA ARG A 60 -15.37 5.40 -1.72
C ARG A 60 -14.04 4.64 -1.62
N LEU A 61 -13.64 3.95 -2.68
CA LEU A 61 -12.35 3.26 -2.75
C LEU A 61 -11.18 4.22 -2.56
N ALA A 62 -11.09 5.28 -3.38
CA ALA A 62 -10.05 6.30 -3.28
C ALA A 62 -9.99 6.92 -1.88
N ARG A 63 -11.16 7.30 -1.31
CA ARG A 63 -11.25 7.88 0.03
C ARG A 63 -10.84 6.93 1.15
N SER A 64 -11.00 5.62 0.92
CA SER A 64 -10.60 4.59 1.89
C SER A 64 -9.07 4.38 1.94
N ILE A 65 -8.34 4.69 0.87
CA ILE A 65 -6.88 4.54 0.85
C ILE A 65 -6.27 5.57 1.78
N GLY A 66 -5.47 5.09 2.75
CA GLY A 66 -4.70 5.96 3.62
C GLY A 66 -3.40 5.32 4.06
N PHE A 67 -2.60 6.08 4.82
CA PHE A 67 -1.29 5.64 5.29
C PHE A 67 -1.14 5.78 6.82
N MET A 68 -0.20 5.01 7.38
CA MET A 68 0.16 5.01 8.80
C MET A 68 1.66 4.92 8.91
N VAL A 69 2.22 5.73 9.79
CA VAL A 69 3.59 5.58 10.28
C VAL A 69 3.51 5.18 11.75
N PRO A 70 3.69 3.88 12.08
CA PRO A 70 3.61 3.40 13.46
C PRO A 70 4.50 4.22 14.40
N LYS A 71 4.04 4.41 15.64
CA LYS A 71 4.89 5.00 16.68
C LYS A 71 6.03 4.04 17.00
N ALA A 72 7.18 4.59 17.40
CA ALA A 72 8.26 3.78 17.93
C ALA A 72 7.82 3.13 19.24
N SER A 73 8.17 1.86 19.43
CA SER A 73 7.95 1.10 20.66
C SER A 73 9.13 0.15 20.89
N LYS A 74 9.18 -0.52 22.05
CA LYS A 74 10.22 -1.52 22.36
C LYS A 74 10.37 -2.60 21.28
N ARG A 75 9.30 -2.90 20.54
CA ARG A 75 9.27 -3.93 19.47
C ARG A 75 9.26 -3.36 18.05
N ARG A 76 9.15 -2.04 17.87
CA ARG A 76 8.98 -1.41 16.54
C ARG A 76 9.83 -0.15 16.45
N PRO A 77 10.79 -0.05 15.51
CA PRO A 77 11.65 1.13 15.41
C PRO A 77 10.90 2.40 14.96
N GLY A 78 9.68 2.26 14.39
CA GLY A 78 8.86 3.38 13.93
C GLY A 78 9.28 3.95 12.56
N PHE A 79 10.10 3.19 11.81
CA PHE A 79 10.63 3.52 10.49
C PHE A 79 9.97 2.68 9.40
N MET A 80 8.63 2.72 9.36
CA MET A 80 7.87 2.06 8.31
C MET A 80 6.63 2.88 7.97
N THR A 81 6.20 2.76 6.72
CA THR A 81 4.95 3.35 6.24
C THR A 81 4.06 2.23 5.72
N ARG A 82 2.91 2.05 6.36
CA ARG A 82 1.86 1.14 5.87
C ARG A 82 0.86 1.95 5.06
N ILE A 83 0.49 1.46 3.88
CA ILE A 83 -0.53 2.08 3.04
C ILE A 83 -1.53 1.00 2.68
N ALA A 84 -2.81 1.24 2.94
CA ALA A 84 -3.86 0.28 2.66
C ALA A 84 -5.21 0.99 2.49
N PRO A 85 -6.19 0.35 1.85
CA PRO A 85 -7.58 0.76 1.94
C PRO A 85 -8.10 0.62 3.38
N ASN A 86 -9.19 1.33 3.68
CA ASN A 86 -9.79 1.54 5.01
C ASN A 86 -8.92 2.31 6.04
N GLN A 87 -7.71 2.70 5.69
CA GLN A 87 -6.72 3.21 6.65
C GLN A 87 -6.78 4.74 6.83
N ARG A 88 -7.92 5.31 7.25
CA ARG A 88 -8.02 6.77 7.49
C ARG A 88 -7.05 7.18 8.62
N ASN A 89 -6.08 8.05 8.30
CA ASN A 89 -5.03 8.56 9.21
C ASN A 89 -4.26 7.47 9.98
N GLY A 90 -4.20 6.25 9.45
CA GLY A 90 -3.59 5.11 10.12
C GLY A 90 -4.37 4.51 11.28
N GLN A 91 -5.40 5.17 11.79
CA GLN A 91 -6.20 4.67 12.92
C GLN A 91 -7.36 3.78 12.47
N GLY A 92 -7.77 3.88 11.20
CA GLY A 92 -8.78 3.03 10.58
C GLY A 92 -8.30 1.61 10.28
N ASN A 93 -7.81 0.87 11.27
CA ASN A 93 -7.99 -0.59 11.22
C ASN A 93 -9.40 -0.87 11.76
N ARG A 94 -10.46 -0.37 11.10
CA ARG A 94 -11.73 -1.07 11.26
C ARG A 94 -11.46 -2.43 10.63
N MET A 95 -11.44 -3.48 11.43
CA MET A 95 -11.63 -4.82 10.89
C MET A 95 -12.86 -4.71 9.99
N ILE A 96 -12.68 -5.00 8.70
CA ILE A 96 -13.81 -5.05 7.80
C ILE A 96 -14.64 -6.23 8.29
N ASN A 97 -15.74 -5.97 9.00
CA ASN A 97 -16.73 -6.99 9.28
C ASN A 97 -17.48 -7.24 7.98
N GLY A 98 -17.22 -8.40 7.37
CA GLY A 98 -17.74 -8.79 6.07
C GLY A 98 -16.74 -8.68 4.92
N ASP A 99 -17.27 -8.74 3.71
CA ASP A 99 -16.51 -8.87 2.48
C ASP A 99 -15.80 -7.56 2.07
N PHE A 100 -14.47 -7.54 2.16
CA PHE A 100 -13.62 -6.42 1.73
C PHE A 100 -13.58 -6.26 0.21
N TYR A 101 -14.42 -5.36 -0.33
CA TYR A 101 -14.57 -5.09 -1.76
C TYR A 101 -13.25 -5.05 -2.58
N PRO A 102 -12.14 -4.45 -2.12
CA PRO A 102 -10.87 -4.50 -2.85
C PRO A 102 -10.23 -5.89 -2.98
N ALA A 103 -10.47 -6.82 -2.04
CA ALA A 103 -10.00 -8.21 -2.17
C ALA A 103 -10.74 -8.95 -3.29
N PHE A 104 -12.06 -8.75 -3.42
CA PHE A 104 -12.85 -9.32 -4.51
C PHE A 104 -12.45 -8.78 -5.88
N LEU A 105 -11.99 -7.53 -5.94
CA LEU A 105 -11.44 -6.97 -7.16
C LEU A 105 -10.09 -7.59 -7.50
N PHE A 106 -9.18 -7.72 -6.54
CA PHE A 106 -7.84 -8.27 -6.80
C PHE A 106 -7.88 -9.76 -7.16
N TYR A 107 -8.61 -10.59 -6.40
CA TYR A 107 -8.66 -12.03 -6.64
C TYR A 107 -9.74 -12.45 -7.66
N GLY A 108 -10.65 -11.54 -8.01
CA GLY A 108 -11.86 -11.87 -8.77
C GLY A 108 -12.85 -12.71 -7.95
N VAL A 109 -13.97 -13.04 -8.58
CA VAL A 109 -15.03 -13.89 -8.04
C VAL A 109 -15.34 -14.98 -9.04
N ARG A 110 -15.11 -16.25 -8.66
CA ARG A 110 -15.50 -17.40 -9.46
C ARG A 110 -17.03 -17.53 -9.49
N GLY A 111 -17.57 -17.85 -10.65
CA GLY A 111 -18.97 -18.23 -10.79
C GLY A 111 -19.12 -19.72 -10.47
N GLY A 112 -19.63 -20.05 -9.28
CA GLY A 112 -19.95 -21.43 -8.88
C GLY A 112 -21.24 -22.00 -9.52
N ALA A 113 -21.84 -21.29 -10.49
CA ALA A 113 -23.08 -21.72 -11.10
C ALA A 113 -22.81 -22.85 -12.11
N LYS A 114 -23.08 -24.10 -11.73
CA LYS A 114 -23.25 -25.20 -12.69
C LYS A 114 -24.35 -24.81 -13.67
N ARG A 115 -24.02 -24.72 -14.96
CA ARG A 115 -24.96 -24.31 -16.01
C ARG A 115 -26.06 -25.38 -16.14
N LYS A 116 -27.33 -25.00 -15.92
CA LYS A 116 -28.48 -25.88 -16.22
C LYS A 116 -28.91 -25.73 -17.69
N ARG A 117 -29.52 -26.78 -18.25
CA ARG A 117 -30.09 -26.79 -19.61
C ARG A 117 -31.22 -25.75 -19.65
N GLY A 118 -30.96 -24.59 -20.25
CA GLY A 118 -31.89 -23.42 -20.25
C GLY A 118 -31.24 -22.08 -19.89
N HIS A 119 -30.03 -22.08 -19.32
CA HIS A 119 -29.32 -20.83 -19.06
C HIS A 119 -28.78 -20.24 -20.38
N HIS A 120 -29.29 -19.07 -20.78
CA HIS A 120 -28.72 -18.25 -21.86
C HIS A 120 -27.28 -17.86 -21.52
N ARG A 121 -26.40 -17.77 -22.53
CA ARG A 121 -25.02 -17.28 -22.33
C ARG A 121 -25.09 -15.82 -21.85
N GLY A 122 -24.84 -15.58 -20.57
CA GLY A 122 -24.52 -14.23 -20.09
C GLY A 122 -23.18 -13.77 -20.66
N ALA A 123 -22.90 -12.46 -20.62
CA ALA A 123 -21.70 -11.85 -21.16
C ALA A 123 -20.36 -12.44 -20.65
N SER A 124 -20.37 -13.25 -19.58
CA SER A 124 -19.18 -13.93 -19.06
C SER A 124 -18.74 -15.17 -19.84
N GLY A 125 -19.47 -15.57 -20.90
CA GLY A 125 -18.92 -16.36 -22.02
C GLY A 125 -18.26 -17.71 -21.70
N GLY A 126 -18.46 -18.29 -20.51
CA GLY A 126 -17.88 -19.59 -20.14
C GLY A 126 -16.51 -19.56 -19.44
N SER A 127 -15.97 -18.39 -19.06
CA SER A 127 -14.65 -18.29 -18.38
C SER A 127 -14.64 -18.76 -16.92
N GLY A 128 -15.81 -19.11 -16.35
CA GLY A 128 -15.96 -19.49 -14.95
C GLY A 128 -15.81 -18.33 -13.95
N TRP A 129 -15.69 -17.09 -14.43
CA TRP A 129 -15.59 -15.88 -13.60
C TRP A 129 -16.91 -15.10 -13.59
N ARG A 130 -17.41 -14.78 -12.39
CA ARG A 130 -18.48 -13.79 -12.17
C ARG A 130 -17.92 -12.37 -12.21
N LEU A 131 -16.71 -12.18 -11.70
CA LEU A 131 -15.96 -10.93 -11.77
C LEU A 131 -14.48 -11.27 -11.97
N THR A 132 -13.87 -10.78 -13.04
CA THR A 132 -12.47 -11.07 -13.33
C THR A 132 -11.52 -10.28 -12.40
N PRO A 133 -10.35 -10.85 -12.07
CA PRO A 133 -9.31 -10.16 -11.32
C PRO A 133 -8.91 -8.81 -11.91
N ARG A 134 -8.62 -7.85 -11.04
CA ARG A 134 -8.14 -6.49 -11.33
C ARG A 134 -6.70 -6.33 -10.87
N ASN A 135 -6.01 -5.32 -11.40
CA ASN A 135 -4.65 -5.03 -10.95
C ASN A 135 -4.61 -4.61 -9.48
N ASN A 136 -3.47 -4.88 -8.85
CA ASN A 136 -3.16 -4.37 -7.54
C ASN A 136 -2.53 -2.96 -7.63
N PHE A 137 -3.40 -1.95 -7.59
CA PHE A 137 -3.00 -0.53 -7.61
C PHE A 137 -1.98 -0.16 -6.52
N MET A 138 -1.92 -0.91 -5.41
CA MET A 138 -0.93 -0.66 -4.34
C MET A 138 0.47 -1.12 -4.75
N VAL A 139 0.56 -2.31 -5.36
CA VAL A 139 1.82 -2.85 -5.90
C VAL A 139 2.30 -2.00 -7.07
N GLU A 140 1.39 -1.61 -7.96
CA GLU A 140 1.73 -0.71 -9.07
C GLU A 140 2.29 0.63 -8.56
N THR A 141 1.66 1.23 -7.55
CA THR A 141 2.16 2.47 -6.94
C THR A 141 3.53 2.27 -6.30
N LEU A 142 3.74 1.16 -5.61
CA LEU A 142 5.02 0.85 -4.96
C LEU A 142 6.14 0.71 -5.98
N ASN A 143 5.89 0.00 -7.07
CA ASN A 143 6.84 -0.17 -8.17
C ASN A 143 7.15 1.17 -8.85
N LYS A 144 6.10 1.94 -9.19
CA LYS A 144 6.22 3.25 -9.81
C LYS A 144 7.08 4.22 -8.98
N ASN A 145 6.87 4.24 -7.67
CA ASN A 145 7.54 5.17 -6.77
C ASN A 145 8.84 4.62 -6.17
N SER A 146 9.30 3.43 -6.57
CA SER A 146 10.44 2.74 -5.96
C SER A 146 11.73 3.56 -6.03
N SER A 147 12.09 4.05 -7.22
CA SER A 147 13.31 4.85 -7.43
C SER A 147 13.30 6.15 -6.63
N TRP A 148 12.18 6.89 -6.67
CA TRP A 148 12.00 8.10 -5.87
C TRP A 148 12.09 7.83 -4.38
N THR A 149 11.44 6.75 -3.91
CA THR A 149 11.42 6.38 -2.49
C THR A 149 12.83 6.06 -1.99
N ARG A 150 13.61 5.28 -2.75
CA ARG A 150 15.00 4.95 -2.42
C ARG A 150 15.87 6.20 -2.33
N TYR A 151 15.80 7.06 -3.35
CA TYR A 151 16.55 8.31 -3.38
C TYR A 151 16.20 9.22 -2.20
N PHE A 152 14.90 9.46 -1.99
CA PHE A 152 14.42 10.35 -0.93
C PHE A 152 14.77 9.83 0.46
N LEU A 153 14.58 8.53 0.72
CA LEU A 153 14.92 7.92 1.99
C LEU A 153 16.43 7.99 2.25
N ALA A 154 17.27 7.64 1.28
CA ALA A 154 18.72 7.69 1.42
C ALA A 154 19.21 9.12 1.73
N ARG A 155 18.64 10.12 1.07
CA ARG A 155 18.94 11.54 1.34
C ARG A 155 18.57 11.94 2.76
N GLU A 156 17.36 11.62 3.21
CA GLU A 156 16.90 12.00 4.56
C GLU A 156 17.64 11.23 5.66
N LEU A 157 18.05 9.98 5.40
CA LEU A 157 18.89 9.21 6.31
C LEU A 157 20.27 9.85 6.48
N ARG A 158 20.94 10.21 5.39
CA ARG A 158 22.23 10.93 5.43
C ARG A 158 22.12 12.22 6.25
N GLN A 159 21.07 13.01 6.00
CA GLN A 159 20.85 14.28 6.70
C GLN A 159 20.34 14.13 8.14
N SER A 160 19.97 12.91 8.55
CA SER A 160 19.55 12.61 9.92
C SER A 160 20.71 12.24 10.84
N LEU A 161 21.85 11.85 10.28
CA LEU A 161 23.09 11.63 11.00
C LEU A 161 23.85 12.96 11.09
N LYS A 162 24.16 13.40 12.31
CA LYS A 162 24.98 14.58 12.54
C LYS A 162 26.15 14.21 13.45
N PRO A 163 27.35 14.79 13.25
CA PRO A 163 28.41 14.67 14.24
C PRO A 163 27.94 15.31 15.54
N GLU A 164 28.28 14.68 16.66
CA GLU A 164 28.07 15.19 18.00
C GLU A 164 29.02 16.38 18.19
N LYS A 165 28.48 17.53 18.63
CA LYS A 165 29.32 18.68 18.97
C LYS A 165 30.22 18.26 20.13
N ARG A 166 31.51 18.10 19.89
CA ARG A 166 32.52 18.03 20.95
C ARG A 166 32.37 19.31 21.80
N ARG A 167 32.14 19.14 23.10
CA ARG A 167 32.08 20.24 24.07
C ARG A 167 33.49 20.75 24.35
#